data_AF-A0A815DCH6-F1
#
_entry.id   AF-A0A815DCH6-F1
#
_cell.length_a   1.000
_cell.length_b   1.000
_cell.length_c   1.000
_cell.angle_alpha   90.00
_cell.angle_beta   90.00
_cell.angle_gamma   90.00
#
_symmetry.space_group_name_H-M   'P 1'
#
loop_
_entity.id
_entity.type
_entity.pdbx_description
1 polymer ?
#
loop_
_entity_poly.entity_id
_entity_poly.type
_entity_poly.pdbx_seq_one_letter_code
_entity_poly.pdbx_strand_id
1 'polypeptide(L)'
;MRKDDYSQEYIILEFALIIQDDSSEDDEDEIKRYAKAKLVISNEESVLQWWKKWSINYPTLDVLAGSLLSMPASSCTSQRIFCATGRILEE
;
A
#
# COMPACT_ATOMS: atom_id res chain seq x y z
N MET A 1 -3.28 -22.33 14.13
CA MET A 1 -2.87 -21.92 12.76
C MET A 1 -3.26 -20.47 12.61
N ARG A 2 -2.28 -19.55 12.68
CA ARG A 2 -2.50 -18.10 12.62
C ARG A 2 -2.89 -17.72 11.19
N LYS A 3 -3.86 -16.81 11.03
CA LYS A 3 -4.44 -16.40 9.73
C LYS A 3 -3.60 -15.32 9.03
N ASP A 4 -2.50 -14.94 9.65
CA ASP A 4 -1.72 -13.73 9.39
C ASP A 4 -0.56 -13.95 8.38
N ASP A 5 -0.26 -15.21 8.03
CA ASP A 5 0.79 -15.58 7.07
C ASP A 5 0.42 -15.36 5.58
N TYR A 6 -0.79 -14.88 5.27
CA TYR A 6 -1.24 -14.67 3.89
C TYR A 6 -0.78 -13.36 3.22
N SER A 7 0.14 -12.59 3.81
CA SER A 7 0.13 -11.13 3.61
C SER A 7 1.13 -10.54 2.60
N GLN A 8 2.00 -11.32 1.95
CA GLN A 8 3.03 -10.76 1.05
C GLN A 8 2.98 -11.38 -0.34
N GLU A 9 2.97 -12.72 -0.42
CA GLU A 9 2.92 -13.40 -1.71
C GLU A 9 1.62 -13.12 -2.46
N TYR A 10 0.49 -13.01 -1.75
CA TYR A 10 -0.79 -12.65 -2.35
C TYR A 10 -0.76 -11.23 -2.94
N ILE A 11 -0.11 -10.29 -2.26
CA ILE A 11 0.04 -8.90 -2.75
C ILE A 11 0.94 -8.87 -3.97
N ILE A 12 2.06 -9.60 -3.95
CA ILE A 12 2.99 -9.70 -5.09
C ILE A 12 2.28 -10.34 -6.30
N LEU A 13 1.45 -11.37 -6.07
CA LEU A 13 0.69 -12.04 -7.11
C LEU A 13 -0.43 -11.16 -7.67
N GLU A 14 -1.16 -10.40 -6.85
CA GLU A 14 -2.12 -9.42 -7.34
C GLU A 14 -1.43 -8.30 -8.13
N PHE A 15 -0.26 -7.84 -7.67
CA PHE A 15 0.53 -6.84 -8.40
C PHE A 15 0.95 -7.34 -9.78
N ALA A 16 1.43 -8.58 -9.87
CA ALA A 16 1.82 -9.19 -11.15
C ALA A 16 0.64 -9.34 -12.12
N LEU A 17 -0.57 -9.60 -11.60
CA LEU A 17 -1.79 -9.72 -12.39
C LEU A 17 -2.23 -8.35 -12.95
N ILE A 18 -2.11 -7.28 -12.14
CA ILE A 18 -2.48 -5.91 -12.53
C ILE A 18 -1.51 -5.36 -13.59
N ILE A 19 -0.21 -5.64 -13.48
CA ILE A 19 0.78 -5.21 -14.48
C ILE A 19 0.60 -5.95 -15.83
N GLN A 20 -0.01 -7.14 -15.82
CA GLN A 20 -0.27 -7.91 -17.05
C GLN A 20 -1.50 -7.43 -17.84
N ASP A 21 -2.38 -6.61 -17.24
CA ASP A 21 -3.66 -6.16 -17.83
C ASP A 21 -3.58 -4.78 -18.52
N ASP A 22 -2.37 -4.25 -18.76
CA ASP A 22 -2.12 -2.90 -19.33
C ASP A 22 -2.45 -2.77 -20.84
N SER A 23 -3.53 -3.41 -21.30
CA SER A 23 -4.03 -3.31 -22.68
C SER A 23 -5.25 -2.36 -22.79
N SER A 24 -5.28 -1.28 -22.02
CA SER A 24 -6.40 -0.31 -22.06
C SER A 24 -6.13 0.86 -23.02
N GLU A 25 -7.11 1.14 -23.90
CA GLU A 25 -7.07 2.10 -25.03
C GLU A 25 -7.17 3.58 -24.62
N ASP A 26 -6.65 3.97 -23.45
CA ASP A 26 -6.62 5.36 -22.98
C ASP A 26 -5.15 5.80 -22.83
N ASP A 27 -4.56 6.29 -23.92
CA ASP A 27 -3.12 6.60 -24.08
C ASP A 27 -2.54 7.66 -23.11
N GLU A 28 -3.36 8.31 -22.26
CA GLU A 28 -2.87 9.24 -21.25
C GLU A 28 -2.41 8.47 -20.00
N ASP A 29 -1.10 8.21 -19.98
CA ASP A 29 -0.32 7.76 -18.82
C ASP A 29 -0.88 8.30 -17.49
N GLU A 30 -1.36 7.36 -16.67
CA GLU A 30 -1.97 7.59 -15.37
C GLU A 30 -1.12 8.50 -14.48
N ILE A 31 0.21 8.39 -14.57
CA ILE A 31 1.19 9.20 -13.83
C ILE A 31 1.10 10.66 -14.28
N LYS A 32 1.01 10.93 -15.58
CA LYS A 32 0.89 12.30 -16.11
C LYS A 32 -0.41 12.95 -15.66
N ARG A 33 -1.51 12.18 -15.66
CA ARG A 33 -2.80 12.65 -15.17
C ARG A 33 -2.75 12.98 -13.68
N TYR A 34 -2.13 12.13 -12.86
CA TYR A 34 -1.93 12.39 -11.43
C TYR A 34 -1.04 13.62 -11.18
N ALA A 35 0.08 13.74 -11.90
CA ALA A 35 1.03 14.85 -11.75
C ALA A 35 0.43 16.22 -12.13
N LYS A 36 -0.48 16.27 -13.10
CA LYS A 36 -1.22 17.48 -13.49
C LYS A 36 -2.38 17.80 -12.54
N ALA A 37 -2.88 16.81 -11.79
CA ALA A 37 -4.06 16.97 -10.97
C ALA A 37 -3.75 17.81 -9.71
N LYS A 38 -4.59 18.81 -9.44
CA LYS A 38 -4.54 19.57 -8.19
C LYS A 38 -5.43 18.91 -7.14
N LEU A 39 -4.90 17.89 -6.50
CA LEU A 39 -5.61 17.08 -5.53
C LEU A 39 -5.42 17.62 -4.11
N VAL A 40 -6.48 17.55 -3.30
CA VAL A 40 -6.47 17.99 -1.90
C VAL A 40 -6.79 16.79 -1.01
N ILE A 41 -5.97 16.60 0.02
CA ILE A 41 -6.19 15.62 1.09
C ILE A 41 -6.65 16.42 2.32
N SER A 42 -7.74 15.97 2.97
CA SER A 42 -8.16 16.56 4.24
C SER A 42 -7.21 16.10 5.36
N ASN A 43 -6.91 16.99 6.32
CA ASN A 43 -6.09 16.62 7.50
C ASN A 43 -6.72 15.51 8.36
N GLU A 44 -8.01 15.25 8.18
CA GLU A 44 -8.80 14.28 8.92
C GLU A 44 -8.77 12.88 8.27
N GLU A 45 -8.30 12.79 7.01
CA GLU A 45 -8.33 11.58 6.20
C GLU A 45 -6.96 10.89 6.19
N SER A 46 -6.96 9.57 6.36
CA SER A 46 -5.75 8.76 6.17
C SER A 46 -5.38 8.73 4.69
N VAL A 47 -4.09 8.89 4.37
CA VAL A 47 -3.58 8.86 2.99
C VAL A 47 -3.98 7.56 2.26
N LEU A 48 -4.04 6.43 2.97
CA LEU A 48 -4.50 5.16 2.41
C LEU A 48 -5.99 5.17 2.04
N GLN A 49 -6.83 5.81 2.86
CA GLN A 49 -8.26 5.96 2.58
C GLN A 49 -8.49 6.91 1.40
N TRP A 50 -7.67 7.96 1.33
CA TRP A 50 -7.68 8.88 0.20
C TRP A 50 -7.36 8.15 -1.10
N TRP A 51 -6.28 7.38 -1.18
CA TRP A 51 -5.95 6.58 -2.38
C TRP A 51 -7.09 5.64 -2.77
N LYS A 52 -7.75 5.04 -1.77
CA LYS A 52 -8.84 4.10 -2.04
C LYS A 52 -10.09 4.75 -2.63
N LYS A 53 -10.33 6.01 -2.31
CA LYS A 53 -11.37 6.84 -2.96
C LYS A 53 -11.03 7.14 -4.43
N TRP A 54 -9.76 7.26 -4.77
CA TRP A 54 -9.28 7.58 -6.11
C TRP A 54 -8.94 6.35 -6.97
N SER A 55 -9.12 5.13 -6.43
CA SER A 55 -8.85 3.84 -7.08
C SER A 55 -9.49 3.68 -8.47
N ILE A 56 -10.66 4.30 -8.71
CA ILE A 56 -11.34 4.25 -10.02
C ILE A 56 -10.61 5.13 -11.05
N ASN A 57 -10.05 6.26 -10.62
CA ASN A 57 -9.36 7.20 -11.50
C ASN A 57 -7.89 6.86 -11.70
N TYR A 58 -7.31 6.20 -10.71
CA TYR A 58 -5.90 5.86 -10.64
C TYR A 58 -5.74 4.41 -10.13
N PRO A 59 -6.16 3.40 -10.91
CA PRO A 59 -6.18 2.00 -10.47
C PRO A 59 -4.78 1.45 -10.21
N THR A 60 -3.79 1.76 -11.05
CA THR A 60 -2.42 1.26 -10.91
C THR A 60 -1.69 1.99 -9.79
N LEU A 61 -1.87 3.32 -9.70
CA LEU A 61 -1.24 4.10 -8.64
C LEU A 61 -1.87 3.83 -7.27
N ASP A 62 -3.16 3.54 -7.15
CA ASP A 62 -3.79 3.15 -5.87
C ASP A 62 -3.15 1.89 -5.28
N VAL A 63 -2.94 0.87 -6.12
CA VAL A 63 -2.32 -0.40 -5.71
C VAL A 63 -0.85 -0.19 -5.32
N LEU A 64 -0.11 0.60 -6.10
CA LEU A 64 1.27 0.97 -5.78
C LEU A 64 1.35 1.77 -4.48
N ALA A 65 0.50 2.77 -4.31
CA ALA A 65 0.47 3.64 -3.13
C ALA A 65 0.08 2.85 -1.88
N GLY A 66 -0.90 1.96 -1.97
CA GLY A 66 -1.27 1.06 -0.88
C GLY A 66 -0.08 0.22 -0.42
N SER A 67 0.68 -0.34 -1.37
CA SER A 67 1.87 -1.15 -1.07
C SER A 67 2.97 -0.32 -0.43
N LEU A 68 3.32 0.84 -1.02
CA LEU A 68 4.40 1.69 -0.53
C LEU A 68 4.09 2.29 0.85
N LEU A 69 2.87 2.78 1.05
CA LEU A 69 2.47 3.48 2.27
C LEU A 69 2.12 2.54 3.42
N SER A 70 1.80 1.27 3.13
CA SER A 70 1.60 0.25 4.16
C SER A 70 2.92 -0.26 4.74
N MET A 71 4.06 0.03 4.11
CA MET A 71 5.37 -0.33 4.66
C MET A 71 5.75 0.61 5.81
N PRO A 72 6.09 0.09 6.99
CA PRO A 72 6.57 0.94 8.07
C PRO A 72 7.90 1.59 7.68
N ALA A 73 8.02 2.89 7.89
CA ALA A 73 9.23 3.66 7.55
C ALA A 73 10.49 3.23 8.32
N SER A 74 10.35 2.42 9.38
CA SER A 74 11.45 1.94 10.21
C SER A 74 11.18 0.55 10.79
N SER A 75 12.24 -0.23 10.96
CA SER A 75 12.23 -1.50 11.70
C SER A 75 12.02 -1.35 13.21
N CYS A 76 11.90 -0.12 13.74
CA CYS A 76 11.67 0.13 15.16
C CYS A 76 10.36 -0.52 15.69
N THR A 77 9.38 -0.76 14.82
CA THR A 77 8.14 -1.47 15.18
C THR A 77 8.40 -2.94 15.57
N SER A 78 9.26 -3.66 14.84
CA SER A 78 9.62 -5.04 15.21
C SER A 78 10.55 -5.08 16.42
N GLN A 79 11.42 -4.06 16.59
CA GLN A 79 12.26 -3.92 17.78
C GLN A 79 11.43 -3.72 19.06
N ARG A 80 10.37 -2.89 19.05
CA ARG A 80 9.50 -2.72 20.23
C ARG A 80 8.81 -4.02 20.65
N ILE A 81 8.33 -4.81 19.69
CA ILE A 81 7.72 -6.13 19.96
C ILE A 81 8.78 -7.10 20.50
N PHE A 82 9.98 -7.12 19.94
CA PHE A 82 11.08 -7.96 20.41
C PHE A 82 11.55 -7.57 21.82
N CYS A 83 11.71 -6.28 22.11
CA CYS A 83 12.07 -5.77 23.43
C CYS A 83 11.00 -6.09 24.48
N ALA A 84 9.71 -6.00 24.14
CA ALA A 84 8.62 -6.38 25.04
C ALA A 84 8.61 -7.89 25.32
N THR A 85 8.90 -8.71 24.31
CA THR A 85 8.91 -10.18 24.42
C THR A 85 10.15 -10.70 25.17
N GLY A 86 11.30 -10.03 25.07
CA GLY A 86 12.49 -10.38 25.85
C GLY A 86 12.27 -10.34 27.36
N ARG A 87 11.35 -9.50 27.84
CA ARG A 87 10.97 -9.41 29.26
C ARG A 87 10.00 -10.51 29.73
N ILE A 88 9.43 -11.28 28.79
CA ILE A 88 8.50 -12.40 29.08
C ILE A 88 9.24 -13.75 29.07
N LEU A 89 10.40 -13.83 28.41
CA LEU A 89 11.25 -15.03 28.35
C LEU A 89 12.26 -15.14 29.51
N GLU A 90 12.33 -14.15 30.39
CA GLU A 90 13.24 -14.09 31.55
C GLU A 90 12.59 -14.55 32.87
N GLU A 91 11.38 -15.14 32.81
CA GLU A 91 10.70 -15.82 33.93
C GLU A 91 10.53 -17.32 33.61
#